data_AF-A0A972GIH9-F1
#
_entry.id   AF-A0A972GIH9-F1
#
_cell.length_a   1.000
_cell.length_b   1.000
_cell.length_c   1.000
_cell.angle_alpha   90.00
_cell.angle_beta   90.00
_cell.angle_gamma   90.00
#
_symmetry.space_group_name_H-M   'P 1'
#
loop_
_entity.id
_entity.type
_entity.pdbx_description
1 polymer ?
#
loop_
_entity_poly.entity_id
_entity_poly.type
_entity_poly.pdbx_seq_one_letter_code
_entity_poly.pdbx_strand_id
1 'polypeptide(L)'
;MQQGLVNVDVQNEAMGMRNRMTHNVASVEVDELVFCSIISHMCIDTTTCATFDVADHSVISDACTTCSLIFDEYLVKAADTHVSLIATQARRLPQF
;
A
#
# COMPACT_ATOMS: atom_id res chain seq x y z
N MET A 1 -2.92 29.89 1.51
CA MET A 1 -3.05 28.86 0.46
C MET A 1 -1.88 27.91 0.62
N GLN A 2 -2.10 26.76 1.25
CA GLN A 2 -1.06 25.73 1.38
C GLN A 2 -0.94 25.08 0.01
N GLN A 3 0.21 25.23 -0.65
CA GLN A 3 0.44 24.53 -1.92
C GLN A 3 0.61 23.05 -1.59
N GLY A 4 -0.35 22.22 -2.03
CA GLY A 4 -0.19 20.77 -1.99
C GLY A 4 0.92 20.37 -2.95
N LEU A 5 1.95 19.70 -2.45
CA LEU A 5 2.99 19.12 -3.28
C LEU A 5 2.43 17.84 -3.91
N VAL A 6 2.38 17.77 -5.23
CA VAL A 6 2.00 16.55 -5.96
C VAL A 6 3.26 15.96 -6.56
N ASN A 7 3.73 14.85 -5.99
CA ASN A 7 4.84 14.08 -6.52
C ASN A 7 4.30 12.91 -7.34
N VAL A 8 4.84 12.73 -8.55
CA VAL A 8 4.54 11.59 -9.42
C VAL A 8 5.83 10.81 -9.62
N ASP A 9 5.84 9.55 -9.17
CA ASP A 9 6.96 8.62 -9.39
C ASP A 9 6.50 7.52 -10.36
N VAL A 10 7.41 7.10 -11.24
CA VAL A 10 7.17 6.07 -12.25
C VAL A 10 7.98 4.84 -11.89
N GLN A 11 7.29 3.75 -11.60
CA GLN A 11 7.89 2.47 -11.22
C GLN A 11 7.58 1.41 -12.27
N ASN A 12 8.61 0.63 -12.61
CA ASN A 12 8.52 -0.49 -13.55
C ASN A 12 8.65 -1.85 -12.86
N GLU A 13 8.90 -1.87 -11.55
CA GLU A 13 9.07 -3.09 -10.75
C GLU A 13 8.41 -2.92 -9.40
N ALA A 14 7.64 -3.92 -8.95
CA ALA A 14 6.91 -3.89 -7.68
C ALA A 14 7.85 -3.69 -6.48
N MET A 15 8.99 -4.41 -6.45
CA MET A 15 9.98 -4.29 -5.38
C MET A 15 10.79 -2.99 -5.42
N GLY A 16 10.77 -2.27 -6.54
CA GLY A 16 11.40 -0.95 -6.67
C GLY A 16 10.79 0.10 -5.72
N MET A 17 9.58 -0.16 -5.20
CA MET A 17 8.91 0.72 -4.25
C MET A 17 9.63 0.80 -2.90
N ARG A 18 10.34 -0.24 -2.45
CA ARG A 18 10.90 -0.26 -1.08
C ARG A 18 11.91 0.84 -0.81
N ASN A 19 12.89 1.00 -1.68
CA ASN A 19 13.95 1.98 -1.47
C ASN A 19 13.56 3.39 -1.97
N ARG A 20 12.69 3.48 -2.99
CA ARG A 20 12.26 4.77 -3.55
C ARG A 20 11.21 5.45 -2.69
N MET A 21 10.19 4.72 -2.23
CA MET A 21 9.12 5.31 -1.42
C MET A 21 9.68 5.81 -0.09
N THR A 22 10.51 5.01 0.59
CA THR A 22 11.17 5.42 1.83
C THR A 22 11.99 6.69 1.67
N HIS A 23 12.79 6.78 0.60
CA HIS A 23 13.59 7.97 0.30
C HIS A 23 12.72 9.20 0.01
N ASN A 24 11.71 9.06 -0.84
CA ASN A 24 10.82 10.15 -1.23
C ASN A 24 10.03 10.67 -0.02
N VAL A 25 9.43 9.77 0.77
CA VAL A 25 8.68 10.12 1.98
C VAL A 25 9.59 10.77 3.03
N ALA A 26 10.79 10.23 3.25
CA ALA A 26 11.75 10.81 4.20
C ALA A 26 12.23 12.21 3.76
N SER A 27 12.33 12.48 2.45
CA SER A 27 12.75 13.79 1.95
C SER A 27 11.71 14.91 2.11
N VAL A 28 10.45 14.55 2.37
CA VAL A 28 9.32 15.50 2.48
C VAL A 28 8.79 15.59 3.92
N GLU A 29 9.37 14.85 4.87
CA GLU A 29 8.96 14.80 6.30
C GLU A 29 7.44 14.62 6.47
N VAL A 30 6.92 13.52 5.91
CA VAL A 30 5.48 13.21 5.98
C VAL A 30 5.15 12.45 7.27
N ASP A 31 4.26 13.00 8.09
CA ASP A 31 3.83 12.38 9.35
C ASP A 31 2.82 11.23 9.15
N GLU A 32 1.91 11.36 8.19
CA GLU A 32 0.83 10.40 7.93
C GLU A 32 0.67 10.10 6.44
N LEU A 33 0.62 8.81 6.09
CA LEU A 33 0.41 8.33 4.73
C LEU A 33 -0.94 7.63 4.60
N VAL A 34 -1.70 7.98 3.56
CA VAL A 34 -2.95 7.30 3.21
C VAL A 34 -2.78 6.59 1.88
N PHE A 35 -2.85 5.27 1.87
CA PHE A 35 -2.69 4.46 0.67
C PHE A 35 -4.02 4.10 0.00
N CYS A 36 -4.02 4.18 -1.33
CA CYS A 36 -5.07 3.72 -2.23
C CYS A 36 -4.40 3.12 -3.48
N SER A 37 -4.83 1.95 -3.97
CA SER A 37 -4.25 1.37 -5.19
C SER A 37 -5.13 0.34 -5.90
N ILE A 38 -4.73 0.01 -7.13
CA ILE A 38 -5.29 -1.09 -7.92
C ILE A 38 -4.25 -2.23 -7.95
N ILE A 39 -4.68 -3.43 -7.58
CA ILE A 39 -3.92 -4.65 -7.23
C ILE A 39 -3.29 -4.56 -5.83
N SER A 40 -4.13 -4.77 -4.81
CA SER A 40 -3.73 -4.72 -3.41
C SER A 40 -2.58 -5.67 -3.06
N HIS A 41 -2.59 -6.90 -3.60
CA HIS A 41 -1.63 -7.98 -3.28
C HIS A 41 -0.16 -7.66 -3.59
N MET A 42 0.13 -6.78 -4.54
CA MET A 42 1.51 -6.54 -4.98
C MET A 42 2.01 -5.15 -4.58
N CYS A 43 1.24 -4.11 -4.88
CA CYS A 43 1.71 -2.74 -4.68
C CYS A 43 1.40 -2.21 -3.28
N ILE A 44 0.28 -2.58 -2.65
CA ILE A 44 0.01 -2.10 -1.28
C ILE A 44 0.90 -2.83 -0.28
N ASP A 45 0.97 -4.16 -0.37
CA ASP A 45 1.76 -4.96 0.59
C ASP A 45 3.24 -4.55 0.61
N THR A 46 3.84 -4.34 -0.56
CA THR A 46 5.24 -3.89 -0.67
C THR A 46 5.43 -2.46 -0.18
N THR A 47 4.47 -1.56 -0.42
CA THR A 47 4.58 -0.14 -0.05
C THR A 47 4.32 0.09 1.44
N THR A 48 3.34 -0.61 2.03
CA THR A 48 3.08 -0.55 3.47
C THR A 48 4.24 -1.14 4.25
N CYS A 49 4.82 -2.26 3.79
CA CYS A 49 6.04 -2.81 4.39
C CYS A 49 7.24 -1.87 4.22
N ALA A 50 7.35 -1.15 3.10
CA ALA A 50 8.46 -0.22 2.87
C ALA A 50 8.38 1.00 3.78
N THR A 51 7.19 1.55 3.95
CA THR A 51 6.97 2.79 4.71
C THR A 51 6.78 2.56 6.21
N PHE A 52 6.75 1.30 6.62
CA PHE A 52 6.55 0.85 8.01
C PHE A 52 7.46 1.51 9.04
N ASP A 53 8.72 1.79 8.70
CA ASP A 53 9.70 2.41 9.60
C ASP A 53 9.80 3.94 9.42
N VAL A 54 9.07 4.52 8.45
CA VAL A 54 9.24 5.92 8.02
C VAL A 54 8.07 6.81 8.42
N ALA A 55 6.83 6.31 8.38
CA ALA A 55 5.64 7.09 8.74
C ALA A 55 4.48 6.19 9.18
N ASP A 56 3.56 6.77 9.95
CA ASP A 56 2.27 6.13 10.21
C ASP A 56 1.47 6.03 8.91
N HIS A 57 0.75 4.93 8.72
CA HIS A 57 -0.01 4.72 7.50
C HIS A 57 -1.38 4.07 7.72
N SER A 58 -2.31 4.45 6.86
CA SER A 58 -3.63 3.84 6.75
C SER A 58 -3.94 3.39 5.33
N VAL A 59 -4.81 2.39 5.20
CA VAL A 59 -5.24 1.84 3.91
C VAL A 59 -6.75 1.97 3.80
N ILE A 60 -7.21 2.63 2.74
CA ILE A 60 -8.63 2.82 2.47
C ILE A 60 -9.15 1.61 1.70
N SER A 61 -9.91 0.74 2.37
CA SER A 61 -10.30 -0.57 1.82
C SER A 61 -11.20 -0.47 0.59
N ASP A 62 -12.18 0.45 0.60
CA ASP A 62 -13.13 0.64 -0.51
C ASP A 62 -12.52 1.31 -1.74
N ALA A 63 -11.34 1.92 -1.58
CA ALA A 63 -10.55 2.46 -2.68
C ALA A 63 -9.51 1.47 -3.22
N CYS A 64 -9.49 0.24 -2.71
CA CYS A 64 -8.55 -0.80 -3.10
C CYS A 64 -9.24 -1.96 -3.83
N THR A 65 -8.60 -2.54 -4.85
CA THR A 65 -9.15 -3.71 -5.56
C THR A 65 -8.06 -4.70 -5.94
N THR A 66 -8.43 -5.96 -6.13
CA THR A 66 -7.53 -7.04 -6.55
C THR A 66 -8.24 -8.00 -7.50
N CYS A 67 -7.50 -8.92 -8.11
CA CYS A 67 -8.02 -9.97 -8.96
C CYS A 67 -7.93 -11.34 -8.27
N SER A 68 -8.64 -12.33 -8.81
CA SER A 68 -8.46 -13.71 -8.36
C SER A 68 -7.04 -14.18 -8.68
N LEU A 69 -6.43 -14.89 -7.75
CA LEU A 69 -5.07 -15.41 -7.87
C LEU A 69 -5.12 -16.94 -7.93
N ILE A 70 -4.15 -17.52 -8.62
CA ILE A 70 -3.94 -18.97 -8.60
C ILE A 70 -2.70 -19.22 -7.74
N PHE A 71 -2.86 -20.03 -6.69
CA PHE A 71 -1.76 -20.51 -5.87
C PHE A 71 -1.74 -22.04 -5.98
N ASP A 72 -0.71 -22.58 -6.64
CA ASP A 72 -0.64 -23.96 -7.09
C ASP A 72 -1.89 -24.37 -7.91
N GLU A 73 -2.70 -25.29 -7.41
CA GLU A 73 -3.96 -25.73 -8.04
C GLU A 73 -5.20 -25.00 -7.51
N TYR A 74 -5.02 -24.07 -6.56
CA TYR A 74 -6.12 -23.39 -5.89
C TYR A 74 -6.40 -22.02 -6.50
N LEU A 75 -7.67 -21.80 -6.87
CA LEU A 75 -8.16 -20.47 -7.21
C LEU A 75 -8.57 -19.73 -5.94
N VAL A 76 -7.83 -18.69 -5.59
CA VAL A 76 -8.20 -17.74 -4.53
C VAL A 76 -9.02 -16.63 -5.15
N LYS A 77 -10.27 -16.47 -4.70
CA LYS A 77 -11.16 -15.43 -5.25
C LYS A 77 -10.63 -14.05 -4.89
N ALA A 78 -10.84 -13.09 -5.80
CA ALA A 78 -10.48 -11.68 -5.57
C ALA A 78 -10.96 -11.14 -4.21
N ALA A 79 -12.18 -11.48 -3.80
CA ALA A 79 -12.74 -11.06 -2.52
C ALA A 79 -11.93 -11.61 -1.32
N ASP A 80 -11.53 -12.88 -1.36
CA ASP A 80 -10.77 -13.52 -0.29
C ASP A 80 -9.36 -12.93 -0.21
N THR A 81 -8.70 -12.72 -1.35
CA THR A 81 -7.40 -12.04 -1.44
C THR A 81 -7.47 -10.61 -0.89
N HIS A 82 -8.51 -9.86 -1.28
CA HIS A 82 -8.68 -8.47 -0.86
C HIS A 82 -8.90 -8.37 0.65
N VAL A 83 -9.84 -9.14 1.21
CA VAL A 83 -10.14 -9.15 2.64
C VAL A 83 -8.92 -9.59 3.45
N SER A 84 -8.22 -10.65 3.01
CA SER A 84 -7.02 -11.13 3.69
C SER A 84 -5.95 -10.04 3.77
N LEU A 85 -5.77 -9.26 2.70
CA LEU A 85 -4.75 -8.22 2.65
C LEU A 85 -5.12 -6.97 3.46
N ILE A 86 -6.38 -6.53 3.39
CA ILE A 86 -6.83 -5.43 4.25
C ILE A 86 -6.72 -5.84 5.72
N ALA A 87 -7.04 -7.09 6.06
CA ALA A 87 -6.94 -7.59 7.43
C ALA A 87 -5.49 -7.67 7.95
N THR A 88 -4.51 -8.03 7.10
CA THR A 88 -3.09 -8.02 7.51
C THR A 88 -2.57 -6.60 7.76
N GLN A 89 -3.04 -5.62 7.00
CA GLN A 89 -2.62 -4.23 7.10
C GLN A 89 -3.37 -3.46 8.21
N ALA A 90 -4.62 -3.84 8.51
CA ALA A 90 -5.40 -3.26 9.59
C ALA A 90 -4.83 -3.52 11.00
N ARG A 91 -3.89 -4.46 11.18
CA ARG A 91 -3.26 -4.77 12.48
C ARG A 91 -2.52 -3.58 13.12
N ARG A 92 -2.35 -2.47 12.43
CA ARG A 92 -1.71 -1.25 12.97
C ARG A 92 -2.54 0.02 12.83
N LEU A 93 -3.76 -0.04 12.32
CA LEU A 93 -4.65 1.12 12.40
C LEU A 93 -4.97 1.38 13.87
N PRO A 94 -4.81 2.62 14.40
CA PRO A 94 -5.49 2.97 15.64
C PRO A 94 -6.97 2.69 15.42
N GLN A 95 -7.51 1.75 16.19
CA GLN A 95 -8.94 1.48 16.18
C GLN A 95 -9.60 2.76 16.72
N PHE A 96 -10.32 3.46 15.86
CA PHE A 96 -11.24 4.52 16.29
C PHE A 96 -12.29 3.95 17.25
#